data_AF-A0A0C3Q7P4-F1
#
_entry.id   AF-A0A0C3Q7P4-F1
#
_cell.length_a   1.000
_cell.length_b   1.000
_cell.length_c   1.000
_cell.angle_alpha   90.00
_cell.angle_beta   90.00
_cell.angle_gamma   90.00
#
_symmetry.space_group_name_H-M   'P 1'
#
loop_
_entity.id
_entity.type
_entity.pdbx_description
1 polymer ?
#
loop_
_entity_poly.entity_id
_entity_poly.type
_entity_poly.pdbx_seq_one_letter_code
_entity_poly.pdbx_strand_id
1 'polypeptide(L)'
;MAPVADAINAAASNADLGRRGNDGIALTDFHVERNSPTHIKFKWSHHRRSPNRFTAWLRNVKTQEHYRARLTVWTSSGQSQVGLNSIDHKTGEYQLVLTKYNHYGDVYARSETFKIRNNDF
;
A
#
# COMPACT_ATOMS: atom_id res chain seq x y z
N MET A 1 -28.39 10.70 8.20
CA MET A 1 -27.73 10.24 6.96
C MET A 1 -27.05 11.44 6.32
N ALA A 2 -25.72 11.50 6.41
CA ALA A 2 -24.85 12.48 5.77
C ALA A 2 -23.40 11.96 5.88
N PRO A 3 -22.51 12.25 4.92
CA PRO A 3 -22.65 12.01 3.49
C PRO A 3 -21.61 10.99 2.98
N VAL A 4 -21.92 10.40 1.84
CA VAL A 4 -21.10 9.50 1.03
C VAL A 4 -19.98 10.32 0.38
N ALA A 5 -18.99 10.73 1.17
CA ALA A 5 -17.83 11.50 0.73
C ALA A 5 -16.50 10.72 0.82
N ASP A 6 -16.38 9.70 1.68
CA ASP A 6 -15.09 9.03 1.90
C ASP A 6 -14.68 8.02 0.80
N ALA A 7 -15.49 7.88 -0.25
CA ALA A 7 -15.09 7.24 -1.50
C ALA A 7 -14.11 8.11 -2.33
N ILE A 8 -13.94 9.39 -1.96
CA ILE A 8 -13.22 10.40 -2.76
C ILE A 8 -11.69 10.21 -2.72
N ASN A 9 -11.13 9.49 -1.75
CA ASN A 9 -9.71 9.17 -1.67
C ASN A 9 -9.43 7.65 -1.71
N ALA A 10 -10.14 6.91 -2.56
CA ALA A 10 -9.59 5.64 -3.03
C ALA A 10 -8.26 5.97 -3.75
N ALA A 11 -7.13 5.74 -3.09
CA ALA A 11 -5.79 6.11 -3.55
C ALA A 11 -5.66 6.00 -5.07
N ALA A 12 -5.23 7.07 -5.74
CA ALA A 12 -5.43 7.36 -7.16
C ALA A 12 -4.69 6.43 -8.16
N SER A 13 -4.65 5.11 -7.93
CA SER A 13 -3.86 4.16 -8.72
C SER A 13 -4.54 2.79 -8.91
N ASN A 14 -5.84 2.67 -8.62
CA ASN A 14 -6.58 1.41 -8.80
C ASN A 14 -7.26 1.26 -10.17
N ALA A 15 -7.17 2.25 -11.06
CA ALA A 15 -7.82 2.23 -12.38
C ALA A 15 -7.45 1.01 -13.23
N ASP A 16 -6.22 0.50 -13.13
CA ASP A 16 -5.74 -0.64 -13.93
C ASP A 16 -5.86 -2.00 -13.22
N LEU A 17 -6.41 -2.06 -11.99
CA LEU A 17 -6.48 -3.29 -11.21
C LEU A 17 -7.65 -4.22 -11.61
N GLY A 18 -8.42 -3.81 -12.61
CA GLY A 18 -9.55 -4.58 -13.13
C GLY A 18 -10.56 -4.94 -12.04
N ARG A 19 -11.16 -6.12 -12.14
CA ARG A 19 -12.25 -6.59 -11.26
C ARG A 19 -11.90 -6.65 -9.76
N ARG A 20 -10.61 -6.58 -9.39
CA ARG A 20 -10.15 -6.71 -7.99
C ARG A 20 -9.76 -5.39 -7.34
N GLY A 21 -9.65 -4.30 -8.10
CA GLY A 21 -9.40 -2.97 -7.53
C GLY A 21 -10.48 -2.64 -6.51
N ASN A 22 -10.10 -2.48 -5.24
CA ASN A 22 -11.01 -2.28 -4.11
C ASN A 22 -12.01 -3.43 -3.82
N ASP A 23 -11.99 -4.56 -4.54
CA ASP A 23 -12.81 -5.74 -4.21
C ASP A 23 -12.06 -6.62 -3.20
N GLY A 24 -12.13 -6.21 -1.93
CA GLY A 24 -11.47 -6.90 -0.82
C GLY A 24 -10.86 -5.92 0.15
N ILE A 25 -9.79 -5.24 -0.24
CA ILE A 25 -9.09 -4.26 0.61
C ILE A 25 -8.94 -2.97 -0.17
N ALA A 26 -9.42 -1.87 0.40
CA ALA A 26 -9.22 -0.55 -0.17
C ALA A 26 -8.18 0.23 0.65
N LEU A 27 -7.26 0.88 -0.04
CA LEU A 27 -6.32 1.83 0.56
C LEU A 27 -7.04 3.18 0.66
N THR A 28 -7.29 3.64 1.88
CA THR A 28 -8.09 4.84 2.16
C THR A 28 -7.22 6.06 2.48
N ASP A 29 -5.99 5.83 2.93
CA ASP A 29 -5.04 6.88 3.26
C ASP A 29 -3.63 6.34 3.07
N PHE A 30 -2.75 7.22 2.62
CA PHE A 30 -1.35 6.94 2.35
C PHE A 30 -0.54 8.23 2.46
N HIS A 31 0.55 8.19 3.22
CA HIS A 31 1.53 9.27 3.23
C HIS A 31 2.93 8.76 3.58
N VAL A 32 3.92 9.45 3.02
CA VAL A 32 5.34 9.24 3.32
C VAL A 32 5.76 10.25 4.38
N GLU A 33 6.10 9.77 5.56
CA GLU A 33 6.59 10.57 6.67
C GLU A 33 8.13 10.52 6.68
N ARG A 34 8.74 11.60 6.18
CA ARG A 34 10.19 11.77 6.06
C ARG A 34 10.83 12.26 7.36
N ASN A 35 10.74 11.43 8.40
CA ASN A 35 11.51 11.60 9.63
C ASN A 35 12.76 10.70 9.56
N SER A 36 13.69 10.76 10.51
CA SER A 36 14.78 9.78 10.62
C SER A 36 14.41 8.72 11.67
N PRO A 37 13.97 7.49 11.29
CA PRO A 37 13.91 6.92 9.93
C PRO A 37 12.58 7.22 9.20
N THR A 38 12.62 7.18 7.86
CA THR A 38 11.44 7.48 7.03
C THR A 38 10.47 6.30 7.08
N HIS A 39 9.19 6.61 7.24
CA HIS A 39 8.13 5.62 7.29
C HIS A 39 7.04 5.94 6.27
N ILE A 40 6.40 4.90 5.79
CA ILE A 40 5.23 4.97 4.94
C ILE A 40 4.05 4.58 5.80
N LYS A 41 3.18 5.52 6.12
CA LYS A 41 1.95 5.30 6.88
C LYS A 41 0.79 5.11 5.93
N PHE A 42 -0.06 4.15 6.23
CA PHE A 42 -1.21 3.84 5.39
C PHE A 42 -2.39 3.29 6.20
N LYS A 43 -3.59 3.52 5.69
CA LYS A 43 -4.84 3.02 6.25
C LYS A 43 -5.60 2.22 5.21
N TRP A 44 -6.32 1.20 5.65
CA TRP A 44 -7.16 0.40 4.79
C TRP A 44 -8.53 0.15 5.41
N SER A 45 -9.51 -0.02 4.56
CA SER A 45 -10.84 -0.52 4.92
C SER A 45 -11.01 -1.96 4.47
N HIS A 46 -11.76 -2.72 5.27
CA HIS A 46 -12.19 -4.07 4.91
C HIS A 46 -13.58 -4.04 4.26
N HIS A 47 -13.84 -5.02 3.40
CA HIS A 47 -15.10 -5.29 2.72
C HIS A 47 -15.52 -6.75 2.95
N ARG A 48 -16.76 -7.10 2.62
CA ARG A 48 -17.31 -8.46 2.79
C ARG A 48 -16.47 -9.58 2.13
N ARG A 49 -15.68 -9.24 1.10
CA ARG A 49 -14.80 -10.16 0.36
C ARG A 49 -13.32 -10.05 0.75
N SER A 50 -12.97 -9.30 1.80
CA SER A 50 -11.57 -9.21 2.25
C SER A 50 -11.01 -10.60 2.58
N PRO A 51 -9.78 -10.93 2.17
CA PRO A 51 -9.09 -12.11 2.68
C PRO A 51 -8.77 -11.91 4.16
N ASN A 52 -8.65 -12.96 4.98
CA ASN A 52 -8.32 -12.84 6.42
C ASN A 52 -6.99 -12.11 6.74
N ARG A 53 -6.11 -12.04 5.74
CA ARG A 53 -4.81 -11.40 5.82
C ARG A 53 -4.32 -10.96 4.44
N PHE A 54 -3.51 -9.93 4.41
CA PHE A 54 -2.87 -9.42 3.20
C PHE A 54 -1.38 -9.16 3.41
N THR A 55 -0.68 -8.80 2.34
CA THR A 55 0.73 -8.41 2.40
C THR A 55 0.89 -7.03 1.76
N ALA A 56 1.63 -6.16 2.45
CA ALA A 56 2.08 -4.90 1.88
C ALA A 56 3.43 -5.09 1.19
N TRP A 57 3.60 -4.47 0.04
CA TRP A 57 4.83 -4.47 -0.73
C TRP A 57 5.19 -3.04 -1.14
N LEU A 58 6.48 -2.79 -1.27
CA LEU A 58 7.01 -1.64 -1.98
C LEU A 58 7.41 -2.11 -3.38
N ARG A 59 6.67 -1.66 -4.39
CA ARG A 59 6.94 -1.99 -5.79
C ARG A 59 7.72 -0.86 -6.43
N ASN A 60 8.90 -1.15 -6.96
CA ASN A 60 9.65 -0.19 -7.76
C ASN A 60 8.94 -0.02 -9.12
N VAL A 61 8.60 1.21 -9.48
CA VAL A 61 7.84 1.52 -10.71
C VAL A 61 8.64 1.18 -11.96
N LYS A 62 9.95 1.42 -11.93
CA LYS A 62 10.84 1.20 -13.08
C LYS A 62 11.21 -0.28 -13.24
N THR A 63 11.67 -0.93 -12.18
CA THR A 63 12.16 -2.31 -12.25
C THR A 63 11.06 -3.34 -12.07
N GLN A 64 9.88 -2.93 -11.61
CA GLN A 64 8.75 -3.83 -11.28
C GLN A 64 9.06 -4.80 -10.12
N GLU A 65 10.20 -4.62 -9.45
CA GLU A 65 10.59 -5.44 -8.30
C GLU A 65 9.70 -5.14 -7.10
N HIS A 66 9.36 -6.19 -6.35
CA HIS A 66 8.53 -6.10 -5.15
C HIS A 66 9.36 -6.40 -3.92
N TYR A 67 9.48 -5.40 -3.05
CA TYR A 67 10.15 -5.51 -1.77
C TYR A 67 9.12 -5.72 -0.68
N ARG A 68 9.27 -6.80 0.09
CA ARG A 68 8.29 -7.16 1.10
C ARG A 68 8.36 -6.17 2.25
N ALA A 69 7.30 -5.37 2.38
CA ALA A 69 7.12 -4.57 3.57
C ALA A 69 6.66 -5.49 4.72
N ARG A 70 7.42 -5.51 5.80
CA ARG A 70 7.25 -6.47 6.90
C ARG A 70 5.90 -6.29 7.60
N LEU A 71 4.97 -7.22 7.39
CA LEU A 71 4.15 -7.94 8.38
C LEU A 71 2.90 -8.51 7.70
N THR A 72 2.55 -9.74 8.08
CA THR A 72 1.20 -10.26 7.86
C THR A 72 0.20 -9.29 8.49
N VAL A 73 -0.59 -8.61 7.69
CA VAL A 73 -1.62 -7.70 8.22
C VAL A 73 -2.94 -8.47 8.28
N TRP A 74 -3.49 -8.62 9.48
CA TRP A 74 -4.80 -9.22 9.72
C TRP A 74 -5.90 -8.25 9.30
N THR A 75 -6.91 -8.75 8.61
CA THR A 75 -7.99 -7.90 8.06
C THR A 75 -9.08 -7.64 9.08
N SER A 76 -8.85 -6.63 9.90
CA SER A 76 -9.88 -5.64 10.25
C SER A 76 -9.52 -4.34 9.54
N SER A 77 -10.47 -3.41 9.37
CA SER A 77 -10.10 -2.04 8.95
C SER A 77 -9.06 -1.49 9.93
N GLY A 78 -8.01 -0.85 9.43
CA GLY A 78 -6.87 -0.52 10.27
C GLY A 78 -5.88 0.42 9.63
N GLN A 79 -4.80 0.67 10.37
CA GLN A 79 -3.68 1.47 9.95
C GLN A 79 -2.38 0.78 10.31
N SER A 80 -1.34 1.02 9.52
CA SER A 80 -0.01 0.47 9.76
C SER A 80 1.04 1.38 9.14
N GLN A 81 2.29 1.03 9.39
CA GLN A 81 3.43 1.75 8.85
C GLN A 81 4.52 0.78 8.38
N VAL A 82 5.22 1.19 7.34
CA VAL A 82 6.34 0.45 6.75
C VAL A 82 7.59 1.32 6.84
N GLY A 83 8.63 0.81 7.48
CA GLY A 83 9.95 1.42 7.44
C GLY A 83 10.67 1.14 6.12
N LEU A 84 11.46 2.11 5.64
CA LEU A 84 12.26 1.96 4.42
C LEU A 84 13.42 0.97 4.55
N ASN A 85 13.71 0.48 5.76
CA ASN A 85 14.66 -0.61 6.00
C ASN A 85 14.33 -1.90 5.22
N SER A 86 13.12 -2.01 4.64
CA SER A 86 12.70 -3.15 3.81
C SER A 86 13.28 -3.17 2.39
N ILE A 87 13.94 -2.09 1.95
CA ILE A 87 14.47 -1.96 0.58
C ILE A 87 15.99 -1.71 0.52
N ASP A 88 16.75 -1.96 1.59
CA ASP A 88 18.22 -1.95 1.62
C ASP A 88 18.88 -0.76 0.87
N HIS A 89 18.54 0.47 1.23
CA HIS A 89 19.08 1.69 0.60
C HIS A 89 18.75 1.89 -0.89
N LYS A 90 17.78 1.17 -1.45
CA LYS A 90 17.37 1.31 -2.85
C LYS A 90 16.48 2.54 -3.07
N THR A 91 17.02 3.55 -3.74
CA THR A 91 16.25 4.74 -4.16
C THR A 91 15.49 4.54 -5.45
N GLY A 92 14.52 5.40 -5.71
CA GLY A 92 13.72 5.36 -6.93
C GLY A 92 12.27 5.79 -6.71
N GLU A 93 11.44 5.47 -7.69
CA GLU A 93 10.00 5.67 -7.64
C GLU A 93 9.32 4.36 -7.23
N TYR A 94 8.47 4.46 -6.22
CA TYR A 94 7.83 3.32 -5.59
C TYR A 94 6.33 3.52 -5.47
N GLN A 95 5.62 2.40 -5.34
CA GLN A 95 4.22 2.33 -4.97
C GLN A 95 4.07 1.37 -3.79
N LEU A 96 3.20 1.71 -2.85
CA LEU A 96 2.73 0.78 -1.83
C LEU A 96 1.65 -0.07 -2.46
N VAL A 97 1.79 -1.38 -2.38
CA VAL A 97 0.89 -2.34 -3.00
C VAL A 97 0.34 -3.28 -1.92
N LEU A 98 -0.98 -3.35 -1.80
CA LEU A 98 -1.67 -4.29 -0.92
C LEU A 98 -2.13 -5.50 -1.73
N THR A 99 -1.65 -6.69 -1.38
CA THR A 99 -1.89 -7.90 -2.17
C THR A 99 -2.47 -9.02 -1.35
N LYS A 100 -3.00 -10.05 -2.01
CA LYS A 100 -3.24 -11.34 -1.37
C LYS A 100 -1.99 -11.81 -0.63
N TYR A 101 -2.21 -12.44 0.51
CA TYR A 101 -1.14 -12.89 1.39
C TYR A 101 -0.07 -13.69 0.63
N ASN A 102 1.18 -13.23 0.71
CA ASN A 102 2.34 -13.80 0.01
C ASN A 102 2.19 -13.95 -1.52
N HIS A 103 1.30 -13.20 -2.17
CA HIS A 103 1.07 -13.29 -3.61
C HIS A 103 1.07 -11.90 -4.25
N TYR A 104 2.25 -11.41 -4.67
CA TYR A 104 2.43 -10.05 -5.19
C TYR A 104 1.64 -9.76 -6.48
N GLY A 105 1.30 -10.79 -7.27
CA GLY A 105 0.53 -10.62 -8.52
C GLY A 105 -0.98 -10.43 -8.33
N ASP A 106 -1.49 -10.53 -7.10
CA ASP A 106 -2.92 -10.44 -6.80
C ASP A 106 -3.18 -9.19 -5.94
N VAL A 107 -3.33 -8.07 -6.63
CA VAL A 107 -3.31 -6.72 -6.05
C VAL A 107 -4.74 -6.23 -5.77
N TYR A 108 -5.00 -5.81 -4.53
CA TYR A 108 -6.27 -5.21 -4.11
C TYR A 108 -6.25 -3.69 -4.21
N ALA A 109 -5.13 -3.07 -3.82
CA ALA A 109 -4.97 -1.62 -3.83
C ALA A 109 -3.52 -1.21 -4.06
N ARG A 110 -3.34 -0.03 -4.68
CA ARG A 110 -2.05 0.63 -4.90
C ARG A 110 -2.12 2.08 -4.43
N SER A 111 -1.05 2.57 -3.82
CA SER A 111 -0.87 4.01 -3.63
C SER A 111 -0.49 4.68 -4.94
N GLU A 112 -0.57 6.01 -4.94
CA GLU A 112 0.16 6.84 -5.90
C GLU A 112 1.66 6.56 -5.85
N THR A 113 2.35 6.95 -6.92
CA THR A 113 3.81 6.87 -7.01
C THR A 113 4.45 7.91 -6.10
N PHE A 114 5.42 7.48 -5.31
CA PHE A 114 6.23 8.36 -4.46
C PHE A 114 7.72 8.07 -4.66
N LYS A 115 8.55 9.07 -4.37
CA LYS A 115 9.99 8.98 -4.55
C LYS A 115 10.69 8.72 -3.22
N ILE A 116 11.52 7.69 -3.19
CA ILE A 116 12.48 7.38 -2.12
C ILE A 116 13.86 7.86 -2.56
N ARG A 117 14.53 8.61 -1.68
CA ARG A 117 15.83 9.25 -1.88
C ARG A 117 16.83 8.72 -0.86
N ASN A 118 18.12 8.97 -1.10
CA ASN A 118 19.19 8.46 -0.23
C ASN A 118 19.08 8.98 1.21
N ASN A 119 18.53 10.18 1.40
CA ASN A 119 18.34 10.80 2.71
C ASN A 119 17.11 10.28 3.47
N ASP A 120 16.33 9.36 2.88
CA ASP A 120 15.17 8.76 3.53
C ASP A 120 15.55 7.50 4.36
N PHE A 121 16.80 7.01 4.27
CA PHE A 121 17.30 5.84 5.01
C PHE A 121 17.93 6.19 6.36
#